data_AF-A0A0Q9TS37-F1
#
_entry.id   AF-A0A0Q9TS37-F1
#
_cell.length_a   1.000
_cell.length_b   1.000
_cell.length_c   1.000
_cell.angle_alpha   90.00
_cell.angle_beta   90.00
_cell.angle_gamma   90.00
#
_symmetry.space_group_name_H-M   'P 1'
#
loop_
_entity.id
_entity.type
_entity.pdbx_description
1 polymer ?
#
loop_
_entity_poly.entity_id
_entity_poly.type
_entity_poly.pdbx_seq_one_letter_code
_entity_poly.pdbx_strand_id
1 'polypeptide(L)'
;MSYQEKKHIVSFISTLLIFGFYCLYVFQKYQDMRMDTTETSHFWAAAILILISVSIIAKIIISIVFNIIYRIATKEVEPSFSDELDILIDLKATRNSHYVFTLGFLLAMGSLVVDMSPSTMFIILIFAGFMSDMVGVFTQLYLYRKGV
;
A
#
# COMPACT_ATOMS: atom_id res chain seq x y z
N MET A 1 -19.46 -13.53 -5.50
CA MET A 1 -18.21 -13.05 -4.87
C MET A 1 -18.38 -13.09 -3.37
N SER A 2 -17.45 -13.77 -2.69
CA SER A 2 -17.40 -13.85 -1.22
C SER A 2 -17.17 -12.46 -0.61
N TYR A 3 -17.55 -12.28 0.65
CA TYR A 3 -17.27 -11.08 1.43
C TYR A 3 -15.78 -10.70 1.36
N GLN A 4 -14.88 -11.68 1.49
CA GLN A 4 -13.42 -11.47 1.44
C GLN A 4 -12.96 -10.95 0.08
N GLU A 5 -13.49 -11.49 -1.02
CA GLU A 5 -13.13 -11.02 -2.37
C GLU A 5 -13.53 -9.57 -2.60
N LYS A 6 -14.74 -9.18 -2.18
CA LYS A 6 -15.21 -7.79 -2.31
C LYS A 6 -14.36 -6.85 -1.46
N LYS A 7 -14.04 -7.25 -0.23
CA LYS A 7 -13.19 -6.49 0.70
C LYS A 7 -11.81 -6.22 0.10
N HIS A 8 -11.16 -7.26 -0.42
CA HIS A 8 -9.83 -7.11 -1.02
C HIS A 8 -9.85 -6.31 -2.33
N ILE A 9 -10.91 -6.39 -3.15
CA ILE A 9 -11.06 -5.53 -4.34
C ILE A 9 -11.18 -4.06 -3.95
N VAL A 10 -12.01 -3.75 -2.95
CA VAL A 10 -12.16 -2.36 -2.45
C VAL A 10 -10.82 -1.87 -1.90
N SER A 11 -10.14 -2.69 -1.09
CA SER A 11 -8.82 -2.36 -0.56
C SER A 11 -7.79 -2.08 -1.66
N PHE A 12 -7.76 -2.89 -2.72
CA PHE A 12 -6.88 -2.72 -3.87
C PHE A 12 -7.12 -1.38 -4.58
N ILE A 13 -8.38 -1.10 -4.93
CA ILE A 13 -8.76 0.14 -5.63
C ILE A 13 -8.46 1.36 -4.75
N SER A 14 -8.79 1.30 -3.46
CA SER A 14 -8.49 2.39 -2.53
C SER A 14 -7.00 2.65 -2.40
N THR A 15 -6.18 1.60 -2.31
CA THR A 15 -4.71 1.74 -2.23
C THR A 15 -4.16 2.41 -3.48
N LEU A 16 -4.63 2.00 -4.66
CA LEU A 16 -4.26 2.62 -5.93
C LEU A 16 -4.65 4.11 -6.00
N LEU A 17 -5.86 4.46 -5.55
CA LEU A 17 -6.34 5.84 -5.54
C LEU A 17 -5.56 6.71 -4.54
N ILE A 18 -5.38 6.26 -3.29
CA ILE A 18 -4.64 7.01 -2.27
C ILE A 18 -3.22 7.29 -2.77
N PHE A 19 -2.54 6.26 -3.28
CA PHE A 19 -1.19 6.40 -3.80
C PHE A 19 -1.15 7.33 -5.02
N GLY A 20 -2.05 7.15 -5.99
CA GLY A 20 -2.13 8.00 -7.19
C GLY A 20 -2.36 9.48 -6.87
N PHE A 21 -3.34 9.78 -6.02
CA PHE A 21 -3.60 11.17 -5.57
C PHE A 21 -2.42 11.75 -4.80
N TYR A 22 -1.78 10.94 -3.95
CA TYR A 22 -0.63 11.39 -3.19
C TYR A 22 0.57 11.69 -4.09
N CYS A 23 0.86 10.84 -5.09
CA CYS A 23 1.90 11.11 -6.08
C CYS A 23 1.65 12.41 -6.84
N LEU A 24 0.41 12.70 -7.22
CA LEU A 24 0.05 13.96 -7.87
C LEU A 24 0.28 15.17 -6.94
N TYR A 25 -0.11 15.07 -5.68
CA TYR A 25 0.10 16.11 -4.67
C TYR A 25 1.59 16.40 -4.46
N VAL A 26 2.41 15.36 -4.30
CA VAL A 26 3.86 15.50 -4.13
C VAL A 26 4.51 16.06 -5.39
N PHE A 27 4.09 15.62 -6.58
CA PHE A 27 4.64 16.10 -7.84
C PHE A 27 4.39 17.61 -8.04
N GLN A 28 3.17 18.08 -7.78
CA GLN A 28 2.85 19.51 -7.83
C GLN A 28 3.69 20.30 -6.82
N LYS A 29 3.72 19.84 -5.57
CA LYS A 29 4.48 20.51 -4.50
C LYS A 29 5.99 20.53 -4.76
N TYR A 30 6.52 19.51 -5.43
CA TYR A 30 7.92 19.43 -5.83
C TYR A 30 8.26 20.41 -6.96
N GLN A 31 7.36 20.62 -7.93
CA GLN A 31 7.58 21.59 -9.02
C GLN A 31 7.61 23.04 -8.53
N ASP A 32 6.82 23.36 -7.49
CA ASP A 32 6.76 24.70 -6.90
C ASP A 32 7.99 25.04 -6.04
N MET A 33 8.82 24.05 -5.70
CA MET A 33 9.96 24.19 -4.80
C MET A 33 11.30 24.25 -5.54
N ARG A 34 11.89 25.44 -5.64
CA ARG A 34 13.33 25.61 -5.92
C ARG A 34 14.12 25.31 -4.64
N MET A 35 14.46 24.05 -4.40
CA MET A 35 15.12 23.64 -3.16
C MET A 35 16.61 23.34 -3.32
N ASP A 36 17.39 23.79 -2.33
CA ASP A 36 18.75 23.32 -2.06
C ASP A 36 18.76 21.84 -1.62
N THR A 37 19.92 21.19 -1.73
CA THR A 37 20.08 19.74 -1.50
C THR A 37 19.69 19.27 -0.09
N THR A 38 19.85 20.12 0.92
CA THR A 38 19.54 19.77 2.34
C THR A 38 18.03 19.77 2.62
N GLU A 39 17.31 20.70 2.01
CA GLU A 39 15.84 20.82 2.12
C GLU A 39 15.13 19.63 1.43
N THR A 40 15.77 19.06 0.42
CA THR A 40 15.22 17.96 -0.39
C THR A 40 15.07 16.67 0.43
N SER A 41 16.05 16.32 1.27
CA SER A 41 15.99 15.12 2.12
C SER A 41 14.92 15.23 3.21
N HIS A 42 14.79 16.41 3.82
CA HIS A 42 13.75 16.68 4.82
C HIS A 42 12.36 16.60 4.19
N PHE A 43 12.18 17.15 2.98
CA PHE A 43 10.95 17.06 2.22
C PHE A 43 10.52 15.60 1.97
N TRP A 44 11.43 14.75 1.45
CA TRP A 44 11.10 13.35 1.17
C TRP A 44 10.83 12.53 2.44
N ALA A 45 11.59 12.75 3.51
CA ALA A 45 11.34 12.10 4.79
C ALA A 45 9.96 12.47 5.35
N ALA A 46 9.60 13.76 5.33
CA ALA A 46 8.28 14.23 5.73
C ALA A 46 7.18 13.67 4.82
N ALA A 47 7.41 13.60 3.51
CA ALA A 47 6.47 13.03 2.56
C ALA A 47 6.15 11.56 2.90
N ILE A 48 7.18 10.73 3.12
CA ILE A 48 6.99 9.31 3.48
C ILE A 48 6.20 9.18 4.78
N LEU A 49 6.55 9.93 5.83
CA LEU A 49 5.87 9.87 7.12
C LEU A 49 4.39 10.26 7.01
N ILE A 50 4.08 11.31 6.25
CA ILE A 50 2.71 11.74 5.98
C ILE A 50 1.96 10.68 5.18
N LEU A 51 2.57 10.13 4.12
CA LEU A 51 1.96 9.09 3.28
C LEU A 51 1.58 7.86 4.11
N ILE A 52 2.49 7.35 4.93
CA ILE A 52 2.24 6.18 5.77
C ILE A 52 1.09 6.45 6.74
N SER A 53 1.15 7.58 7.44
CA SER A 53 0.13 7.96 8.44
C SER A 53 -1.26 8.11 7.82
N VAL A 54 -1.36 8.85 6.71
CA VAL A 54 -2.62 9.04 5.98
C VAL A 54 -3.13 7.72 5.42
N SER A 55 -2.25 6.86 4.88
CA SER A 55 -2.64 5.56 4.32
C SER A 55 -3.23 4.63 5.38
N ILE A 56 -2.64 4.57 6.58
CA ILE A 56 -3.15 3.76 7.69
C ILE A 56 -4.55 4.24 8.09
N ILE A 57 -4.71 5.55 8.33
CA ILE A 57 -5.99 6.14 8.74
C ILE A 57 -7.05 5.91 7.66
N ALA A 58 -6.72 6.16 6.39
CA ALA A 58 -7.62 5.96 5.28
C ALA A 58 -8.07 4.50 5.16
N LYS A 59 -7.15 3.53 5.27
CA LYS A 59 -7.49 2.09 5.23
C LYS A 59 -8.44 1.68 6.34
N ILE A 60 -8.25 2.20 7.56
CA ILE A 60 -9.16 1.95 8.69
C ILE A 60 -10.55 2.49 8.37
N ILE A 61 -10.66 3.74 7.91
CA ILE A 61 -11.93 4.38 7.56
C ILE A 61 -12.63 3.59 6.44
N ILE A 62 -11.90 3.24 5.37
CA ILE A 62 -12.43 2.46 4.25
C ILE A 62 -12.96 1.10 4.71
N SER A 63 -12.24 0.41 5.60
CA SER A 63 -12.70 -0.88 6.14
C SER A 63 -14.00 -0.74 6.93
N ILE A 64 -14.13 0.30 7.76
CA ILE A 64 -15.35 0.58 8.53
C ILE A 64 -16.51 0.89 7.59
N VAL A 65 -16.30 1.78 6.61
CA VAL A 65 -17.32 2.18 5.63
C VAL A 65 -17.76 0.98 4.79
N PHE A 66 -16.81 0.15 4.34
CA PHE A 66 -17.10 -1.08 3.60
C PHE A 66 -18.01 -2.01 4.42
N ASN A 67 -17.69 -2.23 5.70
CA ASN A 67 -18.50 -3.07 6.59
C ASN A 67 -19.92 -2.54 6.78
N ILE A 68 -20.09 -1.23 6.95
CA ILE A 68 -21.41 -0.60 7.06
C ILE A 68 -22.22 -0.83 5.78
N ILE A 69 -21.63 -0.55 4.61
CA ILE A 69 -22.30 -0.72 3.32
C ILE A 69 -22.65 -2.18 3.07
N TYR A 70 -21.73 -3.11 3.36
CA TYR A 70 -21.94 -4.54 3.19
C TYR A 70 -23.11 -5.04 4.04
N ARG A 71 -23.16 -4.60 5.31
CA ARG A 71 -24.23 -4.96 6.24
C ARG A 71 -25.59 -4.42 5.78
N ILE A 72 -25.64 -3.19 5.26
CA ILE A 72 -26.89 -2.60 4.74
C ILE A 72 -27.36 -3.35 3.49
N ALA A 73 -26.46 -3.62 2.55
CA ALA A 73 -26.80 -4.23 1.26
C ALA A 73 -27.18 -5.71 1.39
N THR A 74 -26.47 -6.46 2.23
CA THR A 74 -26.59 -7.93 2.29
C THR A 74 -27.40 -8.40 3.50
N LYS A 75 -27.60 -7.55 4.52
CA LYS A 75 -28.20 -7.88 5.83
C LYS A 75 -27.50 -8.99 6.61
N GLU A 76 -26.43 -9.56 6.06
CA GLU A 76 -25.58 -10.55 6.71
C GLU A 76 -24.58 -9.88 7.66
N VAL A 77 -24.26 -10.58 8.74
CA VAL A 77 -23.23 -10.17 9.70
C VAL A 77 -21.88 -10.67 9.21
N GLU A 78 -20.83 -9.85 9.39
CA GLU A 78 -19.45 -10.26 9.12
C GLU A 78 -19.14 -11.58 9.88
N PRO A 79 -18.54 -12.58 9.22
CA PRO A 79 -18.19 -13.82 9.90
C PRO A 79 -17.25 -13.51 11.07
N SER A 80 -17.63 -13.95 12.28
CA SER A 80 -16.90 -13.60 13.51
C SER A 80 -15.60 -14.39 13.70
N PHE A 81 -15.31 -15.36 12.83
CA PHE A 81 -14.15 -16.24 12.92
C PHE A 81 -13.40 -16.25 11.58
N SER A 82 -12.08 -16.06 11.64
CA SER A 82 -11.21 -16.29 10.48
C SER A 82 -10.88 -17.78 10.39
N ASP A 83 -11.22 -18.37 9.26
CA ASP A 83 -10.94 -19.79 9.01
C ASP A 83 -9.42 -20.05 8.87
N GLU A 84 -8.99 -21.30 9.03
CA GLU A 84 -7.59 -21.70 8.82
C GLU A 84 -7.08 -21.34 7.42
N LEU A 85 -7.99 -21.38 6.44
CA LEU A 85 -7.75 -20.95 5.06
C LEU A 85 -7.38 -19.46 4.99
N ASP A 86 -8.12 -18.60 5.68
CA ASP A 86 -7.90 -17.15 5.68
C ASP A 86 -6.54 -16.81 6.29
N ILE A 87 -6.16 -17.51 7.37
CA ILE A 87 -4.86 -17.38 8.02
C ILE A 87 -3.73 -17.78 7.07
N LEU A 88 -3.86 -18.92 6.37
CA LEU A 88 -2.85 -19.37 5.41
C LEU A 88 -2.68 -18.40 4.24
N ILE A 89 -3.78 -17.86 3.73
CA ILE A 89 -3.76 -16.87 2.65
C ILE A 89 -3.06 -15.59 3.11
N ASP A 90 -3.37 -15.11 4.31
CA ASP A 90 -2.76 -13.90 4.86
C ASP A 90 -1.25 -14.04 5.08
N LEU A 91 -0.81 -15.18 5.61
CA LEU A 91 0.61 -15.49 5.76
C LEU A 91 1.34 -15.56 4.42
N LYS A 92 0.76 -16.22 3.40
CA LYS A 92 1.35 -16.29 2.05
C LYS A 92 1.42 -14.91 1.40
N ALA A 93 0.39 -14.09 1.55
CA ALA A 93 0.33 -12.74 1.01
C ALA A 93 1.35 -11.81 1.67
N THR A 94 1.44 -11.84 3.00
CA THR A 94 2.41 -11.07 3.77
C THR A 94 3.84 -11.44 3.39
N ARG A 95 4.11 -12.75 3.25
CA ARG A 95 5.42 -13.24 2.79
C ARG A 95 5.79 -12.67 1.42
N ASN A 96 4.88 -12.76 0.44
CA ASN A 96 5.14 -12.27 -0.91
C ASN A 96 5.32 -10.74 -0.93
N SER A 97 4.47 -10.02 -0.19
CA SER A 97 4.58 -8.58 -0.01
C SER A 97 5.93 -8.17 0.58
N HIS A 98 6.40 -8.86 1.62
CA HIS A 98 7.70 -8.60 2.23
C HIS A 98 8.86 -8.87 1.28
N TYR A 99 8.84 -9.94 0.48
CA TYR A 99 9.90 -10.16 -0.52
C TYR A 99 9.99 -9.00 -1.52
N VAL A 100 8.85 -8.49 -2.00
CA VAL A 100 8.82 -7.35 -2.92
C VAL A 100 9.36 -6.09 -2.23
N PHE A 101 8.97 -5.84 -0.97
CA PHE A 101 9.47 -4.70 -0.21
C PHE A 101 10.98 -4.78 0.01
N THR A 102 11.50 -5.92 0.46
CA THR A 102 12.92 -6.10 0.72
C THR A 102 13.74 -5.93 -0.56
N LEU A 103 13.29 -6.49 -1.69
CA LEU A 103 13.94 -6.27 -2.98
C LEU A 103 13.95 -4.79 -3.38
N GLY A 104 12.82 -4.10 -3.26
CA GLY A 104 12.74 -2.68 -3.56
C GLY A 104 13.55 -1.80 -2.61
N PHE A 105 13.64 -2.16 -1.33
CA PHE A 105 14.51 -1.52 -0.36
C PHE A 105 16.00 -1.69 -0.73
N LEU A 106 16.40 -2.90 -1.14
CA LEU A 106 17.76 -3.14 -1.62
C LEU A 106 18.08 -2.32 -2.88
N LEU A 107 17.12 -2.17 -3.80
CA LEU A 107 17.28 -1.30 -4.98
C LEU A 107 17.38 0.18 -4.58
N ALA A 108 16.59 0.63 -3.60
CA ALA A 108 16.68 1.99 -3.08
C ALA A 108 18.08 2.26 -2.52
N MET A 109 18.59 1.38 -1.65
CA MET A 109 19.94 1.49 -1.11
C MET A 109 21.01 1.40 -2.20
N GLY A 110 20.83 0.51 -3.19
CA GLY A 110 21.73 0.36 -4.33
C GLY A 110 21.83 1.62 -5.19
N SER A 111 20.76 2.42 -5.30
CA SER A 111 20.80 3.70 -6.02
C SER A 111 21.82 4.67 -5.43
N LEU A 112 22.00 4.67 -4.10
CA LEU A 112 23.01 5.50 -3.45
C LEU A 112 24.44 5.03 -3.73
N VAL A 113 24.63 3.71 -3.93
CA VAL A 113 25.96 3.14 -4.24
C VAL A 113 26.44 3.55 -5.64
N VAL A 114 25.52 3.85 -6.55
CA VAL A 114 25.82 4.30 -7.92
C VAL A 114 25.82 5.83 -8.02
N ASP A 115 26.01 6.53 -6.89
CA ASP A 115 26.05 7.99 -6.79
C ASP A 115 24.81 8.70 -7.39
N MET A 116 23.64 8.03 -7.37
CA MET A 116 22.39 8.68 -7.78
C MET A 116 21.93 9.70 -6.73
N SER A 117 21.07 10.64 -7.15
CA SER A 117 20.50 11.63 -6.24
C SER A 117 19.73 10.95 -5.09
N PRO A 118 19.82 11.46 -3.84
CA PRO A 118 19.01 10.96 -2.72
C PRO A 118 17.50 10.96 -2.99
N SER A 119 17.01 11.88 -3.82
CA SER A 119 15.61 11.88 -4.26
C SER A 119 15.22 10.58 -4.96
N THR A 120 16.12 10.00 -5.76
CA THR A 120 15.88 8.75 -6.48
C THR A 120 15.71 7.59 -5.52
N MET A 121 16.53 7.51 -4.45
CA MET A 121 16.36 6.52 -3.40
C MET A 121 14.97 6.60 -2.77
N PHE A 122 14.53 7.80 -2.38
CA PHE A 122 13.22 7.98 -1.76
C PHE A 122 12.06 7.61 -2.70
N ILE A 123 12.16 7.97 -3.98
CA ILE A 123 11.15 7.58 -4.99
C ILE A 123 11.09 6.06 -5.13
N ILE A 124 12.24 5.39 -5.25
CA ILE A 124 12.30 3.92 -5.35
C ILE A 124 11.70 3.29 -4.08
N LEU A 125 11.99 3.83 -2.90
CA LEU A 125 11.48 3.32 -1.63
C LEU A 125 9.96 3.46 -1.52
N ILE A 126 9.41 4.64 -1.87
CA ILE A 126 7.96 4.90 -1.90
C ILE A 126 7.28 3.93 -2.87
N PHE A 127 7.84 3.78 -4.06
CA PHE A 127 7.30 2.89 -5.08
C PHE A 127 7.37 1.42 -4.64
N ALA A 128 8.47 1.00 -4.00
CA ALA A 128 8.63 -0.34 -3.45
C ALA A 128 7.58 -0.66 -2.36
N GLY A 129 7.33 0.29 -1.45
CA GLY A 129 6.28 0.17 -0.43
C GLY A 129 4.90 -0.02 -1.05
N PHE A 130 4.57 0.77 -2.06
CA PHE A 130 3.31 0.63 -2.81
C PHE A 130 3.21 -0.71 -3.54
N MET A 131 4.24 -1.12 -4.27
CA MET A 131 4.25 -2.40 -4.98
C MET A 131 4.15 -3.59 -4.03
N SER A 132 4.79 -3.52 -2.86
CA SER A 132 4.68 -4.52 -1.81
C SER A 132 3.23 -4.68 -1.34
N ASP A 133 2.56 -3.57 -1.04
CA ASP A 133 1.16 -3.56 -0.61
C ASP A 133 0.22 -4.10 -1.71
N MET A 134 0.44 -3.69 -2.97
CA MET A 134 -0.31 -4.21 -4.12
C MET A 134 -0.14 -5.73 -4.29
N VAL A 135 1.09 -6.24 -4.19
CA VAL A 135 1.36 -7.68 -4.32
C VAL A 135 0.72 -8.45 -3.17
N GLY A 136 0.68 -7.89 -1.96
CA GLY A 136 -0.05 -8.47 -0.83
C GLY A 136 -1.54 -8.66 -1.15
N VAL A 137 -2.23 -7.57 -1.50
CA VAL A 137 -3.66 -7.60 -1.82
C VAL A 137 -3.97 -8.46 -3.05
N PHE A 138 -3.12 -8.40 -4.08
CA PHE A 138 -3.26 -9.23 -5.27
C PHE A 138 -3.08 -10.72 -4.96
N THR A 139 -2.11 -11.08 -4.12
CA THR A 139 -1.89 -12.46 -3.68
C THR A 139 -3.10 -12.99 -2.92
N GLN A 140 -3.68 -12.18 -2.02
CA GLN A 140 -4.92 -12.53 -1.33
C GLN A 140 -6.05 -12.79 -2.34
N LEU A 141 -6.31 -11.84 -3.24
CA LEU A 141 -7.36 -11.98 -4.27
C LEU A 141 -7.19 -13.21 -5.17
N TYR A 142 -5.95 -13.51 -5.56
CA TYR A 142 -5.65 -14.64 -6.41
C TYR A 142 -5.89 -15.97 -5.69
N LEU A 143 -5.42 -16.10 -4.44
CA LEU A 143 -5.59 -17.33 -3.65
C LEU A 143 -7.05 -17.55 -3.26
N TYR A 144 -7.82 -16.50 -2.95
CA TYR A 144 -9.25 -16.62 -2.68
C TYR A 144 -10.06 -17.11 -3.89
N ARG A 145 -9.65 -16.76 -5.12
CA ARG A 145 -10.34 -17.19 -6.35
C ARG A 145 -9.96 -18.59 -6.82
N LYS A 146 -8.70 -18.98 -6.63
CA LYS A 146 -8.14 -20.21 -7.22
C LYS A 146 -8.04 -21.38 -6.24
N GLY A 147 -8.15 -21.11 -4.93
CA GLY A 147 -7.74 -22.06 -3.89
C GLY A 147 -6.23 -21.98 -3.62
N VAL A 148 -5.82 -22.57 -2.49
CA VAL A 148 -4.47 -22.49 -1.89
C VAL A 148 -3.40 -23.25 -2.67
#